data_AF-A0A2X0PA40-F1
#
_entry.id   AF-A0A2X0PA40-F1
#
_cell.length_a   1.000
_cell.length_b   1.000
_cell.length_c   1.000
_cell.angle_alpha   90.00
_cell.angle_beta   90.00
_cell.angle_gamma   90.00
#
_symmetry.space_group_name_H-M   'P 1'
#
loop_
_entity.id
_entity.type
_entity.pdbx_description
1 polymer ?
#
loop_
_entity_poly.entity_id
_entity_poly.type
_entity_poly.pdbx_seq_one_letter_code
_entity_poly.pdbx_strand_id
1 'polypeptide(L)'
;MSDEHERETARLYRVSRTIHELVRDRGFEIGDEEITMSLNQFKGQYGAAVDKAKLNFTAALASDPSIKIYVFYADEPSVGIKTMRKFIGILEEQAIGKGIIIYKTNMTPSANKVISAMVSQFTIEAFQESELLVNITHHTLVPKHEVLSTEEKKELLLNRLKDTQLPRIQLSDPVSRYYGLRRGQVVKITRPSETAGRYVSYRLCL
;
A
#
# COMPACT_ATOMS: atom_id res chain seq x y z
N MET A 1 -28.07 -6.04 -15.23
CA MET A 1 -27.74 -4.81 -14.46
C MET A 1 -27.47 -5.13 -12.99
N SER A 2 -28.26 -5.98 -12.31
CA SER A 2 -27.97 -6.45 -10.94
C SER A 2 -26.60 -7.13 -10.81
N ASP A 3 -26.29 -8.05 -11.71
CA ASP A 3 -25.11 -8.93 -11.58
C ASP A 3 -23.79 -8.18 -11.74
N GLU A 4 -23.78 -7.09 -12.52
CA GLU A 4 -22.58 -6.28 -12.72
C GLU A 4 -22.26 -5.44 -11.48
N HIS A 5 -23.28 -4.84 -10.85
CA HIS A 5 -23.12 -4.11 -9.59
C HIS A 5 -22.71 -5.05 -8.46
N GLU A 6 -23.23 -6.28 -8.44
CA GLU A 6 -22.81 -7.28 -7.46
C GLU A 6 -21.35 -7.71 -7.63
N ARG A 7 -20.89 -7.92 -8.87
CA ARG A 7 -19.49 -8.22 -9.16
C ARG A 7 -18.57 -7.06 -8.80
N GLU A 8 -18.97 -5.83 -9.10
CA GLU A 8 -18.20 -4.63 -8.73
C GLU A 8 -18.12 -4.46 -7.21
N THR A 9 -19.23 -4.67 -6.51
CA THR A 9 -19.27 -4.62 -5.03
C THR A 9 -18.36 -5.70 -4.43
N ALA A 10 -18.42 -6.93 -4.93
CA ALA A 10 -17.55 -8.01 -4.46
C ALA A 10 -16.06 -7.72 -4.73
N ARG A 11 -15.75 -7.06 -5.85
CA ARG A 11 -14.40 -6.61 -6.18
C ARG A 11 -13.92 -5.53 -5.21
N LEU A 12 -14.71 -4.47 -5.03
CA LEU A 12 -14.38 -3.37 -4.12
C LEU A 12 -14.25 -3.84 -2.67
N TYR A 13 -15.06 -4.81 -2.24
CA TYR A 13 -14.92 -5.46 -0.94
C TYR A 13 -13.53 -6.10 -0.76
N ARG A 14 -13.05 -6.87 -1.75
CA ARG A 14 -11.72 -7.51 -1.69
C ARG A 14 -10.58 -6.50 -1.72
N VAL A 15 -10.70 -5.47 -2.57
CA VAL A 15 -9.74 -4.36 -2.62
C VAL A 15 -9.69 -3.63 -1.29
N SER A 16 -10.85 -3.34 -0.72
CA SER A 16 -10.97 -2.69 0.59
C SER A 16 -10.28 -3.50 1.66
N ARG A 17 -10.57 -4.80 1.78
CA ARG A 17 -9.89 -5.65 2.76
C ARG A 17 -8.37 -5.64 2.59
N THR A 18 -7.88 -5.81 1.36
CA THR A 18 -6.44 -5.86 1.08
C THR A 18 -5.75 -4.53 1.37
N ILE A 19 -6.39 -3.37 1.10
CA ILE A 19 -5.76 -2.09 1.42
C ILE A 19 -5.72 -1.82 2.93
N HIS A 20 -6.74 -2.24 3.68
CA HIS A 20 -6.73 -2.14 5.15
C HIS A 20 -5.64 -3.05 5.74
N GLU A 21 -5.48 -4.27 5.24
CA GLU A 21 -4.35 -5.15 5.59
C GLU A 21 -3.00 -4.51 5.26
N LEU A 22 -2.84 -3.95 4.06
CA LEU A 22 -1.62 -3.27 3.62
C LEU A 22 -1.26 -2.08 4.50
N VAL A 23 -2.24 -1.23 4.83
CA VAL A 23 -2.04 -0.05 5.68
C VAL A 23 -1.67 -0.49 7.11
N ARG A 24 -2.32 -1.54 7.64
CA ARG A 24 -1.98 -2.12 8.94
C ARG A 24 -0.57 -2.73 8.97
N ASP A 25 -0.19 -3.47 7.94
CA ASP A 25 1.15 -4.08 7.82
C ASP A 25 2.28 -3.05 7.72
N ARG A 26 1.96 -1.81 7.31
CA ARG A 26 2.88 -0.65 7.34
C ARG A 26 2.97 0.02 8.71
N GLY A 27 2.25 -0.48 9.72
CA GLY A 27 2.26 0.02 11.09
C GLY A 27 1.25 1.14 11.38
N PHE A 28 0.30 1.39 10.47
CA PHE A 28 -0.80 2.31 10.73
C PHE A 28 -1.92 1.64 11.51
N GLU A 29 -2.63 2.42 12.32
CA GLU A 29 -3.76 1.96 13.11
C GLU A 29 -4.97 1.72 12.22
N ILE A 30 -5.42 0.47 12.18
CA ILE A 30 -6.63 0.01 11.49
C ILE A 30 -7.35 -0.96 12.43
N GLY A 31 -8.66 -0.78 12.63
CA GLY A 31 -9.45 -1.65 13.48
C GLY A 31 -9.57 -3.06 12.88
N ASP A 32 -9.54 -4.10 13.71
CA ASP A 32 -9.75 -5.48 13.24
C ASP A 32 -11.13 -5.68 12.60
N GLU A 33 -12.12 -4.92 13.04
CA GLU A 33 -13.48 -4.92 12.47
C GLU A 33 -13.50 -4.45 11.01
N GLU A 34 -12.60 -3.53 10.63
CA GLU A 34 -12.50 -3.02 9.25
C GLU A 34 -11.96 -4.10 8.28
N ILE A 35 -11.06 -4.96 8.78
CA ILE A 35 -10.44 -6.04 7.99
C ILE A 35 -11.31 -7.30 7.98
N THR A 36 -11.94 -7.63 9.10
CA THR A 36 -12.76 -8.85 9.26
C THR A 36 -14.21 -8.68 8.83
N MET A 37 -14.59 -7.48 8.38
CA MET A 37 -15.91 -7.18 7.81
C MET A 37 -16.31 -8.22 6.76
N SER A 38 -17.53 -8.75 6.87
CA SER A 38 -18.11 -9.67 5.89
C SER A 38 -18.65 -8.92 4.67
N LEU A 39 -18.78 -9.61 3.53
CA LEU A 39 -19.38 -9.04 2.32
C LEU A 39 -20.83 -8.52 2.56
N ASN A 40 -21.59 -9.18 3.42
CA ASN A 40 -22.96 -8.76 3.74
C ASN A 40 -22.98 -7.47 4.57
N GLN A 41 -22.07 -7.33 5.54
CA GLN A 41 -21.90 -6.08 6.29
C GLN A 41 -21.43 -4.95 5.37
N PHE A 42 -20.48 -5.23 4.49
CA PHE A 42 -20.00 -4.27 3.49
C PHE A 42 -21.13 -3.79 2.58
N LYS A 43 -21.96 -4.70 2.07
CA LYS A 43 -23.18 -4.35 1.29
C LYS A 43 -24.18 -3.54 2.12
N GLY A 44 -24.37 -3.87 3.40
CA GLY A 44 -25.25 -3.13 4.30
C GLY A 44 -24.79 -1.70 4.58
N GLN A 45 -23.48 -1.50 4.75
CA GLN A 45 -22.88 -0.20 5.07
C GLN A 45 -22.76 0.71 3.83
N TYR A 46 -22.33 0.16 2.69
CA TYR A 46 -22.01 0.94 1.50
C TYR A 46 -23.10 0.87 0.41
N GLY A 47 -24.09 -0.01 0.56
CA GLY A 47 -25.17 -0.21 -0.41
C GLY A 47 -24.80 -1.15 -1.56
N ALA A 48 -25.77 -1.43 -2.43
CA ALA A 48 -25.59 -2.28 -3.61
C ALA A 48 -24.83 -1.59 -4.76
N ALA A 49 -24.87 -0.26 -4.79
CA ALA A 49 -24.04 0.58 -5.66
C ALA A 49 -23.10 1.38 -4.76
N VAL A 50 -21.89 0.85 -4.59
CA VAL A 50 -20.91 1.40 -3.65
C VAL A 50 -20.41 2.76 -4.14
N ASP A 51 -20.71 3.80 -3.38
CA ASP A 51 -20.10 5.11 -3.55
C ASP A 51 -18.64 5.06 -3.06
N LYS A 52 -17.69 5.08 -3.99
CA LYS A 52 -16.26 4.96 -3.68
C LYS A 52 -15.75 6.11 -2.82
N ALA A 53 -16.39 7.29 -2.84
CA ALA A 53 -16.01 8.38 -1.97
C ALA A 53 -16.15 8.02 -0.48
N LYS A 54 -17.08 7.11 -0.13
CA LYS A 54 -17.27 6.59 1.22
C LYS A 54 -16.24 5.54 1.63
N LEU A 55 -15.51 4.97 0.67
CA LEU A 55 -14.42 4.03 0.94
C LEU A 55 -13.11 4.75 1.27
N ASN A 56 -13.02 6.06 1.02
CA ASN A 56 -11.84 6.84 1.37
C ASN A 56 -11.69 6.88 2.90
N PHE A 57 -10.46 6.72 3.37
CA PHE A 57 -10.17 6.76 4.80
C PHE A 57 -8.78 7.33 5.08
N THR A 58 -8.58 7.77 6.32
CA THR A 58 -7.30 8.23 6.84
C THR A 58 -6.91 7.34 8.01
N ALA A 59 -5.63 6.95 8.08
CA ALA A 59 -5.07 6.23 9.22
C ALA A 59 -3.84 6.96 9.77
N ALA A 60 -3.62 6.86 11.08
CA ALA A 60 -2.45 7.42 11.76
C ALA A 60 -1.44 6.30 12.06
N LEU A 61 -0.14 6.62 12.06
CA LEU A 61 0.89 5.65 12.37
C LEU A 61 0.85 5.33 13.88
N ALA A 62 0.83 4.05 14.25
CA ALA A 62 0.70 3.63 15.65
C ALA A 62 1.86 4.13 16.53
N SER A 63 3.07 4.24 15.95
CA SER A 63 4.25 4.74 16.66
C SER A 63 4.33 6.26 16.73
N ASP A 64 3.66 6.98 15.81
CA ASP A 64 3.68 8.44 15.73
C ASP A 64 2.38 8.95 15.06
N PRO A 65 1.36 9.34 15.85
CA PRO A 65 0.08 9.79 15.32
C PRO A 65 0.14 11.07 14.48
N SER A 66 1.26 11.80 14.47
CA SER A 66 1.46 12.96 13.58
C SER A 66 1.62 12.52 12.11
N ILE A 67 2.10 11.30 11.89
CA ILE A 67 2.26 10.72 10.56
C ILE A 67 0.95 10.05 10.17
N LYS A 68 0.25 10.66 9.20
CA LYS A 68 -0.99 10.14 8.65
C LYS A 68 -0.81 9.63 7.22
N ILE A 69 -1.68 8.72 6.82
CA ILE A 69 -1.83 8.25 5.44
C ILE A 69 -3.29 8.38 5.01
N TYR A 70 -3.51 8.90 3.80
CA TYR A 70 -4.84 9.00 3.20
C TYR A 70 -4.98 8.05 2.03
N VAL A 71 -6.06 7.27 2.01
CA VAL A 71 -6.40 6.35 0.93
C VAL A 71 -7.58 6.91 0.14
N PHE A 72 -7.37 7.09 -1.17
CA PHE A 72 -8.34 7.68 -2.09
C PHE A 72 -8.71 6.70 -3.21
N TYR A 73 -10.00 6.40 -3.33
CA TYR A 73 -10.58 5.62 -4.40
C TYR A 73 -11.04 6.54 -5.53
N ALA A 74 -10.49 6.34 -6.72
CA ALA A 74 -10.91 7.09 -7.89
C ALA A 74 -12.23 6.55 -8.46
N ASP A 75 -13.19 7.46 -8.66
CA ASP A 75 -14.46 7.17 -9.31
C ASP A 75 -14.28 6.86 -10.80
N GLU A 76 -13.39 7.63 -11.45
CA GLU A 76 -13.13 7.52 -12.88
C GLU A 76 -12.29 6.27 -13.20
N PRO A 77 -12.60 5.54 -14.30
CA PRO A 77 -11.82 4.36 -14.69
C PRO A 77 -10.38 4.69 -15.06
N SER A 78 -10.18 5.87 -15.69
CA SER A 78 -8.87 6.41 -16.03
C SER A 78 -8.63 7.71 -15.27
N VAL A 79 -7.60 7.76 -14.44
CA VAL A 79 -7.31 8.94 -13.60
C VAL A 79 -6.66 10.06 -14.41
N GLY A 80 -7.38 11.18 -14.49
CA GLY A 80 -6.91 12.43 -15.10
C GLY A 80 -6.23 13.40 -14.12
N ILE A 81 -5.70 14.51 -14.65
CA ILE A 81 -5.05 15.57 -13.86
C ILE A 81 -6.00 16.20 -12.85
N LYS A 82 -7.27 16.40 -13.21
CA LYS A 82 -8.28 17.03 -12.34
C LYS A 82 -8.48 16.24 -11.04
N THR A 83 -8.64 14.92 -11.18
CA THR A 83 -8.79 13.98 -10.07
C THR A 83 -7.53 13.94 -9.21
N MET A 84 -6.34 13.96 -9.83
CA MET A 84 -5.07 14.04 -9.09
C MET A 84 -4.92 15.35 -8.30
N ARG A 85 -5.32 16.49 -8.87
CA ARG A 85 -5.30 17.78 -8.15
C ARG A 85 -6.29 17.81 -6.99
N LYS A 86 -7.48 17.22 -7.16
CA LYS A 86 -8.46 17.05 -6.07
C LYS A 86 -7.83 16.23 -4.94
N PHE A 87 -7.19 15.11 -5.27
CA PHE A 87 -6.50 14.26 -4.29
C PHE A 87 -5.40 15.01 -3.53
N ILE A 88 -4.54 15.75 -4.24
CA ILE A 88 -3.47 16.56 -3.61
C ILE A 88 -4.05 17.68 -2.74
N GLY A 89 -5.12 18.34 -3.18
CA GLY A 89 -5.79 19.36 -2.37
C GLY A 89 -6.30 18.82 -1.03
N ILE A 90 -6.79 17.58 -0.99
CA ILE A 90 -7.19 16.92 0.26
C ILE A 90 -5.98 16.66 1.16
N LEU A 91 -4.84 16.22 0.58
CA LEU A 91 -3.60 16.02 1.33
C LEU A 91 -3.09 17.32 1.93
N GLU A 92 -3.13 18.42 1.18
CA GLU A 92 -2.74 19.76 1.63
C GLU A 92 -3.67 20.27 2.75
N GLU A 93 -4.99 20.20 2.55
CA GLU A 93 -5.99 20.67 3.50
C GLU A 93 -5.91 19.93 4.84
N GLN A 94 -5.67 18.62 4.80
CA GLN A 94 -5.58 17.78 5.99
C GLN A 94 -4.15 17.69 6.56
N ALA A 95 -3.17 18.36 5.94
CA ALA A 95 -1.75 18.30 6.28
C ALA A 95 -1.21 16.85 6.34
N ILE A 96 -1.58 16.02 5.37
CA ILE A 96 -1.19 14.61 5.27
C ILE A 96 -0.06 14.44 4.25
N GLY A 97 1.09 13.95 4.71
CA GLY A 97 2.28 13.77 3.85
C GLY A 97 2.28 12.49 2.99
N LYS A 98 1.44 11.49 3.30
CA LYS A 98 1.40 10.19 2.60
C LYS A 98 0.02 9.93 2.01
N GLY A 99 -0.02 9.54 0.75
CA GLY A 99 -1.26 9.29 0.03
C GLY A 99 -1.18 8.04 -0.84
N ILE A 100 -2.26 7.25 -0.82
CA ILE A 100 -2.46 6.12 -1.74
C ILE A 100 -3.67 6.42 -2.62
N ILE A 101 -3.50 6.37 -3.94
CA ILE A 101 -4.60 6.44 -4.91
C ILE A 101 -4.87 5.07 -5.53
N ILE A 102 -6.14 4.64 -5.49
CA ILE A 102 -6.61 3.37 -6.07
C ILE A 102 -7.43 3.68 -7.32
N TYR A 103 -7.09 3.05 -8.45
CA TYR A 103 -7.74 3.28 -9.75
C TYR A 103 -8.10 1.99 -10.48
N LYS A 104 -9.10 2.04 -11.36
CA LYS A 104 -9.65 0.84 -12.03
C LYS A 104 -8.79 0.36 -13.21
N THR A 105 -8.49 1.25 -14.16
CA THR A 105 -7.89 0.85 -15.45
C THR A 105 -6.49 1.39 -15.62
N ASN A 106 -6.33 2.71 -15.71
CA ASN A 106 -5.05 3.34 -16.01
C ASN A 106 -4.97 4.75 -15.43
N MET A 107 -3.76 5.28 -15.37
CA MET A 107 -3.51 6.67 -15.03
C MET A 107 -2.92 7.38 -16.24
N THR A 108 -3.46 8.56 -16.57
CA THR A 108 -2.98 9.33 -17.72
C THR A 108 -1.51 9.74 -17.53
N PRO A 109 -0.70 9.81 -18.61
CA PRO A 109 0.70 10.25 -18.50
C PRO A 109 0.84 11.62 -17.82
N SER A 110 -0.12 12.51 -18.02
CA SER A 110 -0.15 13.82 -17.39
C SER A 110 -0.41 13.74 -15.87
N ALA A 111 -1.26 12.82 -15.40
CA ALA A 111 -1.43 12.58 -13.97
C ALA A 111 -0.16 11.98 -13.34
N ASN A 112 0.52 11.04 -14.04
CA ASN A 112 1.81 10.50 -13.58
C ASN A 112 2.89 11.59 -13.43
N LYS A 113 2.91 12.59 -14.33
CA LYS A 113 3.84 13.73 -14.18
C LYS A 113 3.59 14.54 -12.91
N VAL A 114 2.34 14.65 -12.45
CA VAL A 114 2.03 15.36 -11.20
C VAL A 114 2.61 14.61 -10.00
N ILE A 115 2.53 13.29 -9.97
CA ILE A 115 3.14 12.45 -8.92
C ILE A 115 4.65 12.73 -8.85
N SER A 116 5.34 12.73 -9.99
CA SER A 116 6.77 13.02 -10.05
C SER A 116 7.12 14.45 -9.63
N ALA A 117 6.26 15.42 -9.95
CA ALA A 117 6.47 16.83 -9.58
C ALA A 117 6.31 17.07 -8.08
N MET A 118 5.45 16.30 -7.41
CA MET A 118 5.10 16.48 -6.00
C MET A 118 5.87 15.55 -5.04
N VAL A 119 6.82 14.76 -5.55
CA VAL A 119 7.64 13.81 -4.76
C VAL A 119 8.40 14.48 -3.61
N SER A 120 8.73 15.76 -3.72
CA SER A 120 9.43 16.52 -2.66
C SER A 120 8.53 16.93 -1.50
N GLN A 121 7.21 17.01 -1.73
CA GLN A 121 6.22 17.46 -0.74
C GLN A 121 5.43 16.27 -0.18
N PHE A 122 5.01 15.36 -1.06
CA PHE A 122 4.13 14.25 -0.73
C PHE A 122 4.73 12.92 -1.16
N THR A 123 4.40 11.89 -0.40
CA THR A 123 4.64 10.49 -0.78
C THR A 123 3.36 9.95 -1.37
N ILE A 124 3.27 9.95 -2.70
CA ILE A 124 2.09 9.46 -3.41
C ILE A 124 2.40 8.10 -4.03
N GLU A 125 1.56 7.12 -3.71
CA GLU A 125 1.60 5.78 -4.25
C GLU A 125 0.30 5.51 -5.01
N ALA A 126 0.39 4.74 -6.09
CA ALA A 126 -0.75 4.41 -6.92
C ALA A 126 -0.89 2.90 -7.04
N PHE A 127 -2.10 2.39 -6.87
CA PHE A 127 -2.42 0.97 -7.04
C PHE A 127 -3.59 0.80 -7.98
N GLN A 128 -3.49 -0.20 -8.86
CA GLN A 128 -4.64 -0.61 -9.63
C GLN A 128 -5.54 -1.51 -8.76
N GLU A 129 -6.85 -1.42 -8.89
CA GLU A 129 -7.81 -2.27 -8.16
C GLU A 129 -7.51 -3.77 -8.38
N SER A 130 -7.01 -4.16 -9.56
CA SER A 130 -6.61 -5.54 -9.87
C SER A 130 -5.42 -6.02 -9.04
N GLU A 131 -4.50 -5.13 -8.67
CA GLU A 131 -3.31 -5.46 -7.84
C GLU A 131 -3.70 -5.75 -6.39
N LEU A 132 -4.85 -5.22 -5.94
CA LEU A 132 -5.34 -5.33 -4.57
C LEU A 132 -6.47 -6.37 -4.41
N LEU A 133 -6.76 -7.14 -5.47
CA LEU A 133 -7.80 -8.19 -5.42
C LEU A 133 -7.44 -9.34 -4.47
N VAL A 134 -6.16 -9.62 -4.33
CA VAL A 134 -5.60 -10.68 -3.49
C VAL A 134 -4.39 -10.12 -2.79
N ASN A 135 -4.33 -10.27 -1.47
CA ASN A 135 -3.14 -9.92 -0.73
C ASN A 135 -2.01 -10.91 -1.05
N ILE A 136 -0.97 -10.42 -1.73
CA ILE A 136 0.18 -11.22 -2.14
C ILE A 136 1.01 -11.72 -0.95
N THR A 137 1.00 -11.04 0.20
CA THR A 137 1.79 -11.43 1.37
C THR A 137 1.26 -12.70 2.03
N HIS A 138 0.00 -13.04 1.81
CA HIS A 138 -0.62 -14.27 2.29
C HIS A 138 -0.30 -15.49 1.41
N HIS A 139 0.35 -15.30 0.26
CA HIS A 139 0.68 -16.39 -0.64
C HIS A 139 1.81 -17.27 -0.06
N THR A 140 1.68 -18.59 -0.19
CA THR A 140 2.62 -19.56 0.41
C THR A 140 4.07 -19.39 -0.04
N LEU A 141 4.28 -18.94 -1.28
CA LEU A 141 5.61 -18.68 -1.84
C LEU A 141 6.20 -17.32 -1.44
N VAL A 142 5.43 -16.45 -0.79
CA VAL A 142 5.88 -15.13 -0.36
C VAL A 142 6.31 -15.22 1.10
N PRO A 143 7.62 -15.14 1.41
CA PRO A 143 8.10 -15.18 2.79
C PRO A 143 7.74 -13.89 3.55
N LYS A 144 7.96 -13.89 4.87
CA LYS A 144 7.72 -12.70 5.69
C LYS A 144 8.79 -11.64 5.39
N HIS A 145 8.35 -10.42 5.11
CA HIS A 145 9.20 -9.26 4.86
C HIS A 145 9.02 -8.24 6.00
N GLU A 146 10.12 -7.74 6.55
CA GLU A 146 10.14 -6.75 7.63
C GLU A 146 11.05 -5.61 7.19
N VAL A 147 10.52 -4.38 7.12
CA VAL A 147 11.31 -3.20 6.77
C VAL A 147 12.18 -2.81 7.95
N LEU A 148 13.49 -2.72 7.74
CA LEU A 148 14.40 -2.34 8.82
C LEU A 148 14.36 -0.83 9.07
N SER A 149 14.47 -0.46 10.35
CA SER A 149 14.69 0.92 10.78
C SER A 149 16.08 1.42 10.34
N THR A 150 16.28 2.73 10.46
CA THR A 150 17.60 3.32 10.15
C THR A 150 18.67 2.83 11.13
N GLU A 151 18.30 2.60 12.39
CA GLU A 151 19.16 2.05 13.43
C GLU A 151 19.49 0.59 13.13
N GLU A 152 18.49 -0.25 12.86
CA GLU A 152 18.68 -1.67 12.53
C GLU A 152 19.53 -1.86 11.27
N LYS A 153 19.34 -1.00 10.26
CA LYS A 153 20.20 -0.99 9.06
C LYS A 153 21.66 -0.68 9.44
N LYS A 154 21.91 0.30 10.31
CA LYS A 154 23.28 0.65 10.74
C LYS A 154 23.92 -0.52 11.50
N GLU A 155 23.17 -1.17 12.37
CA GLU A 155 23.62 -2.38 13.09
C GLU A 155 23.98 -3.53 12.15
N LEU A 156 23.16 -3.76 11.11
CA LEU A 156 23.45 -4.76 10.10
C LEU A 156 24.78 -4.48 9.38
N LEU A 157 25.03 -3.22 9.01
CA LEU A 157 26.22 -2.81 8.26
C LEU A 157 27.49 -2.73 9.13
N LEU A 158 27.35 -2.54 10.44
CA LEU A 158 28.46 -2.61 11.40
C LEU A 158 29.20 -3.95 11.34
N ASN A 159 28.54 -5.03 10.88
CA ASN A 159 29.13 -6.34 10.64
C ASN A 159 30.01 -6.42 9.36
N ARG A 160 30.68 -5.32 8.99
CA ARG A 160 31.61 -5.19 7.83
C ARG A 160 30.97 -5.41 6.45
N LEU A 161 29.65 -5.26 6.33
CA LEU A 161 28.94 -5.31 5.05
C LEU A 161 28.76 -3.89 4.49
N LYS A 162 28.99 -3.72 3.19
CA LYS A 162 28.65 -2.49 2.45
C LYS A 162 27.27 -2.63 1.82
N ASP A 163 26.53 -1.53 1.67
CA ASP A 163 25.25 -1.50 0.95
C ASP A 163 25.35 -2.17 -0.44
N THR A 164 26.47 -2.00 -1.13
CA THR A 164 26.71 -2.58 -2.46
C THR A 164 26.79 -4.10 -2.49
N GLN A 165 27.04 -4.74 -1.35
CA GLN A 165 27.17 -6.19 -1.21
C GLN A 165 25.82 -6.87 -0.92
N LEU A 166 24.80 -6.10 -0.53
CA LEU A 166 23.48 -6.65 -0.28
C LEU A 166 22.79 -7.04 -1.60
N PRO A 167 22.14 -8.21 -1.67
CA PRO A 167 21.24 -8.53 -2.77
C PRO A 167 20.17 -7.46 -2.94
N ARG A 168 19.72 -7.25 -4.17
CA ARG A 168 18.84 -6.12 -4.51
C ARG A 168 17.39 -6.56 -4.63
N ILE A 169 16.47 -5.67 -4.29
CA ILE A 169 15.04 -5.76 -4.60
C ILE A 169 14.64 -4.48 -5.35
N GLN A 170 13.86 -4.63 -6.42
CA GLN A 170 13.44 -3.48 -7.22
C GLN A 170 12.33 -2.72 -6.52
N LEU A 171 12.27 -1.39 -6.69
CA LEU A 171 11.09 -0.59 -6.29
C LEU A 171 9.78 -1.07 -6.92
N SER A 172 9.85 -1.60 -8.15
CA SER A 172 8.69 -2.13 -8.87
C SER A 172 8.27 -3.53 -8.43
N ASP A 173 9.03 -4.18 -7.54
CA ASP A 173 8.66 -5.48 -6.99
C ASP A 173 7.31 -5.37 -6.26
N PRO A 174 6.38 -6.33 -6.44
CA PRO A 174 5.07 -6.29 -5.78
C PRO A 174 5.16 -6.13 -4.25
N VAL A 175 6.12 -6.80 -3.61
CA VAL A 175 6.31 -6.71 -2.15
C VAL A 175 6.94 -5.37 -1.76
N SER A 176 7.87 -4.85 -2.57
CA SER A 176 8.40 -3.49 -2.37
C SER A 176 7.29 -2.45 -2.43
N ARG A 177 6.39 -2.56 -3.41
CA ARG A 177 5.21 -1.68 -3.52
C ARG A 177 4.27 -1.88 -2.34
N TYR A 178 3.99 -3.12 -1.93
CA TYR A 178 3.14 -3.41 -0.78
C TYR A 178 3.61 -2.70 0.49
N TYR A 179 4.89 -2.78 0.83
CA TYR A 179 5.46 -2.13 2.02
C TYR A 179 5.86 -0.66 1.82
N GLY A 180 5.72 -0.11 0.61
CA GLY A 180 6.09 1.28 0.30
C GLY A 180 7.60 1.53 0.43
N LEU A 181 8.43 0.55 0.07
CA LEU A 181 9.89 0.64 0.17
C LEU A 181 10.43 1.80 -0.67
N ARG A 182 11.46 2.47 -0.12
CA ARG A 182 12.21 3.52 -0.78
C ARG A 182 13.65 3.09 -1.04
N ARG A 183 14.27 3.76 -2.03
CA ARG A 183 15.68 3.57 -2.35
C ARG A 183 16.55 3.68 -1.10
N GLY A 184 17.44 2.71 -0.92
CA GLY A 184 18.36 2.67 0.21
C GLY A 184 17.79 2.02 1.47
N GLN A 185 16.48 1.71 1.53
CA GLN A 185 15.93 0.90 2.63
C GLN A 185 16.30 -0.56 2.45
N VAL A 186 16.40 -1.26 3.58
CA VAL A 186 16.71 -2.69 3.62
C VAL A 186 15.51 -3.44 4.18
N VAL A 187 15.15 -4.53 3.52
CA VAL A 187 14.11 -5.45 3.97
C VAL A 187 14.76 -6.74 4.46
N LYS A 188 14.35 -7.18 5.64
CA LYS A 188 14.68 -8.50 6.20
C LYS A 188 13.63 -9.49 5.72
N ILE A 189 14.10 -10.62 5.20
CA ILE A 189 13.27 -11.68 4.65
C ILE A 189 13.49 -12.93 5.48
N THR A 190 12.43 -13.41 6.12
CA THR A 190 12.46 -14.65 6.91
C THR A 190 11.65 -15.73 6.20
N ARG A 191 12.32 -16.81 5.82
CA ARG A 191 11.71 -17.95 5.11
C ARG A 191 11.94 -19.27 5.85
N PRO A 192 11.03 -20.26 5.71
CA PRO A 192 11.30 -21.61 6.16
C PRO A 192 12.50 -22.19 5.40
N SER A 193 13.30 -22.99 6.08
CA SER A 193 14.45 -23.71 5.51
C SER A 193 14.39 -25.16 5.95
N GLU A 194 14.53 -26.09 5.02
CA GLU A 194 14.53 -27.53 5.31
C GLU A 194 15.71 -27.94 6.20
N THR A 195 16.85 -27.28 6.06
CA THR A 195 18.08 -27.64 6.80
C THR A 195 18.22 -26.88 8.12
N ALA A 196 17.81 -25.62 8.17
CA ALA A 196 18.05 -24.72 9.30
C ALA A 196 16.77 -24.34 10.07
N GLY A 197 15.62 -24.87 9.67
CA GLY A 197 14.29 -24.48 10.15
C GLY A 197 13.86 -23.11 9.64
N ARG A 198 14.63 -22.05 9.92
CA ARG A 198 14.40 -20.69 9.43
C ARG A 198 15.68 -20.10 8.85
N TYR A 199 15.55 -19.45 7.71
CA TYR A 199 16.65 -18.73 7.07
C TYR A 199 16.29 -17.25 6.96
N VAL A 200 17.20 -16.39 7.41
CA VAL A 200 17.07 -14.93 7.36
C VAL A 200 18.03 -14.40 6.29
N SER A 201 17.51 -13.53 5.44
CA SER A 201 18.29 -12.81 4.43
C SER A 201 17.87 -11.35 4.38
N TYR A 202 18.72 -10.51 3.77
CA TYR A 202 18.48 -9.07 3.67
C TYR A 202 18.59 -8.62 2.22
N ARG A 203 17.72 -7.70 1.80
CA ARG A 203 17.78 -7.09 0.46
C ARG A 203 17.71 -5.57 0.53
N LEU A 204 18.53 -4.90 -0.27
CA LEU A 204 18.55 -3.45 -0.45
C LEU A 204 17.58 -3.04 -1.57
N CYS A 205 16.71 -2.07 -1.31
CA CYS A 205 15.78 -1.53 -2.29
C CYS A 205 16.47 -0.48 -3.19
N LEU A 206 16.30 -0.61 -4.51
CA LEU A 206 16.85 0.27 -5.54
C LEU A 206 15.81 0.70 -6.59
#